data_AF-G5HCH6-F1
#
_entry.id   AF-G5HCH6-F1
#
_cell.length_a   1.000
_cell.length_b   1.000
_cell.length_c   1.000
_cell.angle_alpha   90.00
_cell.angle_beta   90.00
_cell.angle_gamma   90.00
#
_symmetry.space_group_name_H-M   'P 1'
#
loop_
_entity.id
_entity.type
_entity.pdbx_description
1 polymer ?
#
loop_
_entity_poly.entity_id
_entity_poly.type
_entity_poly.pdbx_seq_one_letter_code
_entity_poly.pdbx_strand_id
1 'polypeptide(L)'
;MEKMAAMLAERLYEEGSFPTVSYEAFKYVIEFALEMAAGILASAIIAVGFNMRWETAAFLLIFWVLRSYAGGIHLDKFSHCFIFSAFVIAGTMALVKYSYVPLWFSHLLFIGGVSAFMLTDPESDRNREVDEAEDAYFRKKLRQSFFAIAVFYLLCAFMQSRKYTFLIAITISVVYVLMILGKVKNAKNN
;
A
#
# COMPACT_ATOMS: atom_id res chain seq x y z
N MET A 1 -2.35 19.41 -5.79
CA MET A 1 -2.21 19.23 -4.34
C MET A 1 -1.35 20.34 -3.80
N GLU A 2 -0.13 20.46 -4.30
CA GLU A 2 0.82 21.52 -3.98
C GLU A 2 0.25 22.94 -3.78
N LYS A 3 -0.55 23.49 -4.71
CA LYS A 3 -1.15 24.84 -4.54
C LYS A 3 -2.09 24.93 -3.35
N MET A 4 -2.89 23.88 -3.12
CA MET A 4 -3.82 23.81 -1.99
C MET A 4 -3.06 23.62 -0.67
N ALA A 5 -2.01 22.79 -0.70
CA ALA A 5 -1.12 22.60 0.43
C ALA A 5 -0.39 23.90 0.80
N ALA A 6 0.11 24.65 -0.19
CA ALA A 6 0.78 25.94 0.04
C ALA A 6 -0.16 26.97 0.69
N MET A 7 -1.38 27.12 0.17
CA MET A 7 -2.38 28.05 0.76
C MET A 7 -2.75 27.69 2.19
N LEU A 8 -2.90 26.39 2.50
CA LEU A 8 -3.19 25.93 3.86
C LEU A 8 -1.99 26.05 4.78
N ALA A 9 -0.79 25.72 4.27
CA ALA A 9 0.46 25.83 5.01
C ALA A 9 0.75 27.28 5.38
N GLU A 10 0.56 28.22 4.46
CA GLU A 10 0.74 29.66 4.70
C GLU A 10 -0.18 30.15 5.84
N ARG A 11 -1.49 29.87 5.76
CA ARG A 11 -2.44 30.26 6.81
C ARG A 11 -2.12 29.65 8.17
N LEU A 12 -1.84 28.35 8.23
CA LEU A 12 -1.64 27.63 9.49
C LEU A 12 -0.25 27.89 10.10
N TYR A 13 0.76 28.19 9.28
CA TYR A 13 2.10 28.51 9.74
C TYR A 13 2.22 29.95 10.24
N GLU A 14 1.45 30.88 9.69
CA GLU A 14 1.38 32.26 10.19
C GLU A 14 0.63 32.35 11.54
N GLU A 15 -0.42 31.55 11.72
CA GLU A 15 -1.18 31.49 12.99
C GLU A 15 -0.47 30.64 14.07
N GLY A 16 0.41 29.72 13.67
CA GLY A 16 1.11 28.79 14.55
C GLY A 16 2.55 29.19 14.84
N SER A 17 2.93 29.33 16.11
CA SER A 17 4.36 29.36 16.49
C SER A 17 4.94 27.95 16.40
N PHE A 18 5.52 27.59 15.25
CA PHE A 18 6.30 26.36 15.05
C PHE A 18 7.80 26.68 15.04
N PRO A 19 8.43 26.97 16.21
CA PRO A 19 9.79 27.49 16.28
C PRO A 19 10.87 26.51 15.78
N THR A 20 10.53 25.24 15.55
CA THR A 20 11.47 24.16 15.22
C THR A 20 11.24 23.50 13.86
N VAL A 21 10.18 23.86 13.12
CA VAL A 21 9.82 23.21 11.84
C VAL A 21 9.91 24.23 10.72
N SER A 22 10.66 23.93 9.66
CA SER A 22 10.72 24.82 8.49
C SER A 22 9.37 24.85 7.76
N TYR A 23 9.03 25.99 7.16
CA TYR A 23 7.84 26.13 6.34
C TYR A 23 7.73 25.05 5.25
N GLU A 24 8.86 24.68 4.63
CA GLU A 24 8.93 23.64 3.60
C GLU A 24 8.57 22.25 4.15
N ALA A 25 9.09 21.90 5.32
CA ALA A 25 8.73 20.65 6.00
C ALA A 25 7.24 20.65 6.39
N PHE A 26 6.71 21.79 6.86
CA PHE A 26 5.30 21.94 7.17
C PHE A 26 4.41 21.79 5.92
N LYS A 27 4.75 22.47 4.82
CA LYS A 27 4.06 22.35 3.53
C LYS A 27 4.04 20.89 3.05
N TYR A 28 5.16 20.18 3.17
CA TYR A 28 5.25 18.77 2.81
C TYR A 28 4.29 17.90 3.63
N VAL A 29 4.23 18.10 4.95
CA VAL A 29 3.30 17.36 5.82
C VAL A 29 1.84 17.63 5.45
N ILE A 30 1.49 18.89 5.16
CA ILE A 30 0.15 19.25 4.69
C ILE A 30 -0.16 18.59 3.35
N GLU A 31 0.78 18.61 2.41
CA GLU A 31 0.60 17.94 1.12
C GLU A 31 0.36 16.44 1.31
N PHE A 32 1.22 15.75 2.06
CA PHE A 32 1.07 14.34 2.40
C PHE A 32 -0.28 14.04 3.08
N ALA A 33 -0.69 14.89 4.03
CA ALA A 33 -1.96 14.73 4.73
C ALA A 33 -3.16 14.85 3.78
N LEU A 34 -3.13 15.81 2.85
CA LEU A 34 -4.15 15.95 1.82
C LEU A 34 -4.16 14.73 0.90
N GLU A 35 -3.00 14.23 0.49
CA GLU A 35 -2.88 13.05 -0.38
C GLU A 35 -3.50 11.81 0.28
N MET A 36 -3.18 11.60 1.55
CA MET A 36 -3.73 10.52 2.35
C MET A 36 -5.25 10.67 2.54
N ALA A 37 -5.73 11.88 2.84
CA ALA A 37 -7.15 12.16 3.00
C ALA A 37 -7.93 11.89 1.70
N ALA A 38 -7.40 12.32 0.55
CA ALA A 38 -7.99 12.04 -0.76
C ALA A 38 -8.06 10.52 -1.02
N GLY A 39 -6.98 9.79 -0.73
CA GLY A 39 -6.93 8.33 -0.86
C GLY A 39 -7.96 7.61 0.03
N ILE A 40 -8.07 8.02 1.29
CA ILE A 40 -9.06 7.49 2.24
C ILE A 40 -10.48 7.75 1.73
N LEU A 41 -10.78 8.98 1.32
CA LEU A 41 -12.11 9.33 0.81
C LEU A 41 -12.48 8.51 -0.43
N ALA A 42 -11.57 8.38 -1.40
CA ALA A 42 -11.78 7.56 -2.59
C ALA A 42 -12.03 6.09 -2.22
N SER A 43 -11.23 5.55 -1.30
CA SER A 43 -11.39 4.17 -0.84
C SER A 43 -12.73 3.95 -0.12
N ALA A 44 -13.22 4.93 0.65
CA ALA A 44 -14.51 4.88 1.32
C ALA A 44 -15.68 4.88 0.32
N ILE A 45 -15.59 5.71 -0.73
CA ILE A 45 -16.58 5.74 -1.82
C ILE A 45 -16.64 4.37 -2.51
N ILE A 46 -15.49 3.78 -2.83
CA ILE A 46 -15.42 2.42 -3.42
C ILE A 46 -16.02 1.39 -2.46
N ALA A 47 -15.66 1.43 -1.18
CA ALA A 47 -16.16 0.49 -0.17
C ALA A 47 -17.69 0.51 -0.06
N VAL A 48 -18.29 1.71 -0.08
CA VAL A 48 -19.74 1.90 -0.07
C VAL A 48 -20.37 1.43 -1.39
N GLY A 49 -19.79 1.79 -2.54
CA GLY A 49 -20.29 1.39 -3.86
C GLY A 49 -20.31 -0.13 -4.06
N PHE A 50 -19.30 -0.84 -3.56
CA PHE A 50 -19.26 -2.31 -3.60
C PHE A 50 -20.03 -2.97 -2.45
N ASN A 51 -20.48 -2.22 -1.44
CA ASN A 51 -21.04 -2.73 -0.19
C ASN A 51 -20.10 -3.74 0.52
N MET A 52 -18.81 -3.43 0.54
CA MET A 52 -17.72 -4.30 1.02
C MET A 52 -16.80 -3.55 1.98
N ARG A 53 -17.41 -2.99 3.03
CA ARG A 53 -16.72 -2.07 3.96
C ARG A 53 -15.59 -2.76 4.71
N TRP A 54 -15.85 -3.96 5.25
CA TRP A 54 -14.88 -4.72 6.05
C TRP A 54 -13.77 -5.32 5.19
N GLU A 55 -14.10 -5.79 3.99
CA GLU A 55 -13.12 -6.32 3.05
C GLU A 55 -12.22 -5.22 2.50
N THR A 56 -12.79 -4.04 2.21
CA THR A 56 -11.99 -2.89 1.78
C THR A 56 -11.07 -2.42 2.92
N ALA A 57 -11.55 -2.39 4.16
CA ALA A 57 -10.72 -2.05 5.31
C ALA A 57 -9.56 -3.06 5.52
N ALA A 58 -9.85 -4.36 5.43
CA ALA A 58 -8.83 -5.40 5.51
C ALA A 58 -7.81 -5.31 4.36
N PHE A 59 -8.28 -5.06 3.13
CA PHE A 59 -7.42 -4.79 1.99
C PHE A 59 -6.49 -3.61 2.26
N LEU A 60 -7.02 -2.46 2.66
CA LEU A 60 -6.23 -1.24 2.89
C LEU A 60 -5.18 -1.45 3.97
N LEU A 61 -5.53 -2.12 5.07
CA LEU A 61 -4.59 -2.39 6.16
C LEU A 61 -3.43 -3.27 5.68
N ILE A 62 -3.72 -4.38 4.99
CA ILE A 62 -2.69 -5.29 4.48
C ILE A 62 -1.86 -4.58 3.40
N PHE A 63 -2.53 -3.87 2.49
CA PHE A 63 -1.91 -3.15 1.39
C PHE A 63 -0.95 -2.07 1.90
N TRP A 64 -1.36 -1.24 2.86
CA TRP A 64 -0.51 -0.20 3.44
C TRP A 64 0.68 -0.79 4.18
N VAL A 65 0.45 -1.79 5.05
CA VAL A 65 1.54 -2.45 5.80
C VAL A 65 2.59 -3.05 4.86
N LEU A 66 2.16 -3.81 3.85
CA LEU A 66 3.11 -4.42 2.91
C LEU A 66 3.79 -3.36 2.05
N ARG A 67 3.06 -2.35 1.55
CA ARG A 67 3.62 -1.28 0.71
C ARG A 67 4.63 -0.41 1.46
N SER A 68 4.43 -0.15 2.75
CA SER A 68 5.38 0.63 3.57
C SER A 68 6.74 -0.04 3.73
N TYR A 69 6.81 -1.37 3.63
CA TYR A 69 8.07 -2.13 3.83
C TYR A 69 8.64 -2.73 2.54
N ALA A 70 7.79 -3.01 1.55
CA ALA A 70 8.22 -3.51 0.24
C ALA A 70 8.44 -2.41 -0.80
N GLY A 71 7.97 -1.19 -0.52
CA GLY A 71 7.93 -0.10 -1.49
C GLY A 71 6.85 -0.31 -2.55
N GLY A 72 7.02 0.34 -3.70
CA GLY A 72 6.11 0.20 -4.84
C GLY A 72 6.33 1.26 -5.90
N ILE A 73 5.51 1.22 -6.95
CA ILE A 73 5.57 2.23 -8.02
C ILE A 73 5.12 3.61 -7.52
N HIS A 74 5.96 4.63 -7.71
CA HIS A 74 5.58 6.04 -7.59
C HIS A 74 5.58 6.67 -8.99
N LEU A 75 4.46 7.28 -9.35
CA LEU A 75 4.30 7.98 -10.63
C LEU A 75 4.66 9.45 -10.45
N ASP A 76 5.16 10.10 -11.50
CA ASP A 76 5.77 11.44 -11.42
C ASP A 76 4.79 12.54 -11.02
N LYS A 77 3.49 12.24 -11.07
CA LYS A 77 2.41 13.13 -10.66
C LYS A 77 1.49 12.43 -9.67
N PHE A 78 1.13 13.13 -8.60
CA PHE A 78 0.14 12.67 -7.63
C PHE A 78 -1.16 12.22 -8.30
N SER A 79 -1.67 12.98 -9.27
CA SER A 79 -2.93 12.64 -9.96
C SER A 79 -2.90 11.27 -10.63
N HIS A 80 -1.78 10.91 -11.25
CA HIS A 80 -1.62 9.59 -11.87
C HIS A 80 -1.56 8.49 -10.79
N CYS A 81 -0.84 8.72 -9.69
CA CYS A 81 -0.77 7.77 -8.58
C CYS A 81 -2.12 7.57 -7.90
N PHE A 82 -2.88 8.64 -7.71
CA PHE A 82 -4.21 8.63 -7.13
C PHE A 82 -5.20 7.84 -7.99
N ILE A 83 -5.26 8.15 -9.30
CA ILE A 83 -6.13 7.44 -10.25
C ILE A 83 -5.75 5.95 -10.30
N PHE A 84 -4.46 5.66 -10.43
CA PHE A 84 -3.97 4.28 -10.47
C PHE A 84 -4.31 3.51 -9.18
N SER A 85 -4.11 4.11 -8.01
CA SER A 85 -4.45 3.50 -6.72
C SER A 85 -5.96 3.24 -6.60
N ALA A 86 -6.80 4.19 -7.04
CA ALA A 86 -8.24 4.01 -7.07
C ALA A 86 -8.65 2.85 -7.99
N PHE A 87 -8.02 2.71 -9.16
CA PHE A 87 -8.24 1.58 -10.06
C PHE A 87 -7.82 0.25 -9.44
N VAL A 88 -6.67 0.19 -8.76
CA VAL A 88 -6.21 -1.03 -8.08
C VAL A 88 -7.18 -1.44 -6.97
N ILE A 89 -7.65 -0.50 -6.15
CA ILE A 89 -8.64 -0.77 -5.09
C ILE A 89 -9.95 -1.26 -5.71
N ALA A 90 -10.52 -0.51 -6.67
CA ALA A 90 -11.78 -0.85 -7.30
C ALA A 90 -11.71 -2.19 -8.05
N GLY A 91 -10.64 -2.44 -8.79
CA GLY A 91 -10.41 -3.69 -9.52
C GLY A 91 -10.27 -4.88 -8.58
N THR A 92 -9.54 -4.72 -7.47
CA THR A 92 -9.42 -5.79 -6.46
C THR A 92 -10.76 -6.06 -5.80
N MET A 93 -11.53 -5.03 -5.43
CA MET A 93 -12.86 -5.20 -4.84
C MET A 93 -13.83 -5.85 -5.82
N ALA A 94 -13.79 -5.48 -7.09
CA ALA A 94 -14.59 -6.11 -8.14
C ALA A 94 -14.23 -7.59 -8.30
N LEU A 95 -12.94 -7.93 -8.35
CA LEU A 95 -12.49 -9.31 -8.46
C LEU A 95 -12.95 -10.14 -7.27
N VAL A 96 -12.81 -9.62 -6.05
CA VAL A 96 -13.25 -10.31 -4.82
C VAL A 96 -14.78 -10.43 -4.74
N LYS A 97 -15.52 -9.44 -5.23
CA LYS A 97 -17.00 -9.45 -5.20
C LYS A 97 -17.61 -10.43 -6.19
N TYR A 98 -17.11 -10.41 -7.43
CA TYR A 98 -17.75 -11.08 -8.56
C TYR A 98 -17.12 -12.42 -8.93
N SER A 99 -15.93 -12.74 -8.40
CA SER A 99 -15.28 -14.04 -8.66
C SER A 99 -15.65 -15.06 -7.59
N TYR A 100 -16.00 -16.26 -8.04
CA TYR A 100 -16.09 -17.42 -7.17
C TYR A 100 -14.77 -18.20 -7.22
N VAL A 101 -13.94 -18.03 -6.19
CA VAL A 101 -12.62 -18.65 -6.13
C VAL A 101 -12.64 -19.82 -5.15
N PRO A 102 -12.26 -21.03 -5.59
CA PRO A 102 -12.16 -22.17 -4.69
C PRO A 102 -10.98 -22.00 -3.73
N LEU A 103 -11.11 -22.56 -2.52
CA LEU A 103 -10.13 -22.35 -1.45
C LEU A 103 -8.71 -22.79 -1.82
N TRP A 104 -8.57 -23.90 -2.56
CA TRP A 104 -7.27 -24.39 -3.02
C TRP A 104 -6.53 -23.38 -3.91
N PHE A 105 -7.26 -22.60 -4.72
CA PHE A 105 -6.65 -21.59 -5.58
C PHE A 105 -6.18 -20.39 -4.75
N SER A 106 -6.94 -19.99 -3.75
CA SER A 106 -6.51 -18.98 -2.77
C SER A 106 -5.25 -19.41 -2.01
N HIS A 107 -5.09 -20.71 -1.71
CA HIS A 107 -3.87 -21.26 -1.10
C HIS A 107 -2.68 -21.17 -2.04
N LEU A 108 -2.87 -21.56 -3.30
CA LEU A 108 -1.83 -21.47 -4.32
C LEU A 108 -1.36 -20.02 -4.51
N LEU A 109 -2.30 -19.08 -4.64
CA LEU A 109 -1.97 -17.66 -4.77
C LEU A 109 -1.25 -17.11 -3.54
N PHE A 110 -1.68 -17.49 -2.34
CA PHE A 110 -1.06 -17.05 -1.10
C PHE A 110 0.39 -17.54 -0.99
N ILE A 111 0.61 -18.85 -1.17
CA ILE A 111 1.95 -19.44 -1.11
C ILE A 111 2.84 -18.87 -2.21
N GLY A 112 2.32 -18.77 -3.44
CA GLY A 112 3.03 -18.17 -4.58
C GLY A 112 3.41 -16.72 -4.34
N GLY A 113 2.50 -15.90 -3.81
CA GLY A 113 2.77 -14.50 -3.49
C GLY A 113 3.82 -14.33 -2.38
N VAL A 114 3.68 -15.07 -1.27
CA VAL A 114 4.65 -15.00 -0.16
C VAL A 114 6.03 -15.47 -0.61
N SER A 115 6.11 -16.60 -1.31
CA SER A 115 7.38 -17.12 -1.81
C SER A 115 8.03 -16.17 -2.82
N ALA A 116 7.26 -15.55 -3.72
CA ALA A 116 7.77 -14.54 -4.64
C ALA A 116 8.37 -13.32 -3.89
N PHE A 117 7.72 -12.86 -2.81
CA PHE A 117 8.26 -11.82 -1.94
C PHE A 117 9.52 -12.24 -1.19
N MET A 118 9.61 -13.48 -0.72
CA MET A 118 10.80 -13.96 0.01
C MET A 118 12.00 -14.18 -0.91
N LEU A 119 11.77 -14.50 -2.19
CA LEU A 119 12.80 -14.69 -3.20
C LEU A 119 13.25 -13.38 -3.84
N THR A 120 12.44 -12.32 -3.73
CA THR A 120 12.76 -11.01 -4.26
C THR A 120 13.30 -10.14 -3.14
N ASP A 121 14.61 -9.87 -3.13
CA ASP A 121 15.17 -8.88 -2.21
C ASP A 121 14.41 -7.56 -2.36
N PRO A 122 13.99 -6.88 -1.28
CA PRO A 122 13.44 -5.52 -1.39
C PRO A 122 14.41 -4.64 -2.18
N GLU A 123 13.89 -3.72 -2.99
CA GLU A 123 14.74 -2.80 -3.74
C GLU A 123 15.64 -2.03 -2.76
N SER A 124 16.90 -2.44 -2.62
CA SER A 124 17.93 -1.56 -2.08
C SER A 124 18.09 -0.47 -3.13
N ASP A 125 17.64 0.74 -2.82
CA ASP A 125 17.90 1.90 -3.66
C ASP A 125 19.42 2.03 -3.80
N ARG A 126 19.96 1.58 -4.94
CA ARG A 126 21.39 1.40 -5.17
C ARG A 126 22.15 2.74 -5.16
N ASN A 127 21.41 3.85 -5.16
CA ASN A 127 21.93 5.21 -5.15
C ASN A 127 21.77 5.92 -3.79
N ARG A 128 21.38 5.18 -2.75
CA ARG A 128 21.20 5.69 -1.40
C ARG A 128 22.32 5.07 -0.57
N GLU A 129 23.11 5.87 0.15
CA GLU A 129 24.03 5.37 1.18
C GLU A 129 23.18 4.78 2.32
N VAL A 130 22.59 3.60 2.09
CA VAL A 130 21.73 2.94 3.06
C VAL A 130 22.61 2.18 4.02
N ASP A 131 22.58 2.61 5.29
CA ASP A 131 23.10 1.85 6.42
C ASP A 131 22.50 0.44 6.39
N GLU A 132 23.32 -0.60 6.28
CA GLU A 132 22.89 -2.02 6.24
C GLU A 132 21.89 -2.36 7.37
N ALA A 133 21.94 -1.59 8.47
CA ALA A 133 21.01 -1.66 9.59
C ALA A 133 19.56 -1.26 9.24
N GLU A 134 19.34 -0.21 8.44
CA GLU A 134 18.00 0.25 8.02
C GLU A 134 17.34 -0.80 7.12
N ASP A 135 18.13 -1.35 6.22
CA ASP A 135 17.73 -2.40 5.29
C ASP A 135 17.35 -3.71 6.00
N ALA A 136 18.15 -4.09 7.00
CA ALA A 136 17.85 -5.22 7.88
C ALA A 136 16.57 -4.98 8.71
N TYR A 137 16.35 -3.75 9.18
CA TYR A 137 15.15 -3.37 9.90
C TYR A 137 13.88 -3.53 9.03
N PHE A 138 13.89 -3.01 7.80
CA PHE A 138 12.77 -3.15 6.87
C PHE A 138 12.47 -4.60 6.52
N ARG A 139 13.50 -5.40 6.21
CA ARG A 139 13.34 -6.85 5.96
C ARG A 139 12.73 -7.59 7.14
N LYS A 140 13.20 -7.29 8.36
CA LYS A 140 12.66 -7.87 9.60
C LYS A 140 11.20 -7.49 9.78
N LYS A 141 10.85 -6.23 9.57
CA LYS A 141 9.48 -5.72 9.73
C LYS A 141 8.53 -6.28 8.68
N LEU A 142 8.98 -6.40 7.43
CA LEU A 142 8.24 -7.07 6.36
C LEU A 142 7.95 -8.53 6.71
N ARG A 143 8.94 -9.27 7.22
CA ARG A 143 8.75 -10.66 7.66
C ARG A 143 7.78 -10.79 8.84
N GLN A 144 7.84 -9.88 9.80
CA GLN A 144 6.87 -9.81 10.91
C GLN A 144 5.45 -9.55 10.40
N SER A 145 5.30 -8.64 9.43
CA SER A 145 4.02 -8.37 8.78
C SER A 145 3.48 -9.59 8.05
N PHE A 146 4.31 -10.30 7.28
CA PHE A 146 3.91 -11.55 6.63
C PHE A 146 3.49 -12.61 7.63
N PHE A 147 4.18 -12.74 8.77
CA PHE A 147 3.78 -13.65 9.84
C PHE A 147 2.38 -13.31 10.38
N ALA A 148 2.11 -12.03 10.68
CA ALA A 148 0.79 -11.59 11.13
C ALA A 148 -0.30 -11.84 10.08
N ILE A 149 -0.01 -11.55 8.80
CA ILE A 149 -0.93 -11.80 7.68
C ILE A 149 -1.17 -13.30 7.50
N ALA A 150 -0.15 -14.15 7.66
CA ALA A 150 -0.28 -15.60 7.57
C ALA A 150 -1.14 -16.17 8.69
N VAL A 151 -0.97 -15.70 9.93
CA VAL A 151 -1.86 -16.08 11.05
C VAL A 151 -3.31 -15.69 10.74
N PHE A 152 -3.54 -14.46 10.29
CA PHE A 152 -4.89 -14.00 9.92
C PHE A 152 -5.47 -14.83 8.76
N TYR A 153 -4.66 -15.14 7.75
CA TYR A 153 -5.04 -15.98 6.62
C TYR A 153 -5.46 -17.39 7.08
N LEU A 154 -4.67 -18.02 7.94
CA LEU A 154 -4.95 -19.36 8.47
C LEU A 154 -6.24 -19.38 9.31
N LEU A 155 -6.50 -18.32 10.09
CA LEU A 155 -7.77 -18.16 10.80
C LEU A 155 -8.95 -18.08 9.82
N CYS A 156 -8.85 -17.25 8.78
CA CYS A 156 -9.89 -17.16 7.74
C CYS A 156 -10.07 -18.49 6.98
N ALA A 157 -8.99 -19.23 6.71
CA ALA A 157 -9.03 -20.53 6.06
C ALA A 157 -9.69 -21.60 6.94
N PHE A 158 -9.37 -21.61 8.24
CA PHE A 158 -10.00 -22.49 9.22
C PHE A 158 -11.51 -22.22 9.31
N MET A 159 -11.91 -20.95 9.31
CA MET A 159 -13.31 -20.52 9.26
C MET A 159 -13.98 -20.72 7.87
N GLN A 160 -13.28 -21.33 6.90
CA GLN A 160 -13.76 -21.54 5.53
C GLN A 160 -14.24 -20.25 4.83
N SER A 161 -13.69 -19.11 5.22
CA SER A 161 -14.02 -17.79 4.69
C SER A 161 -13.33 -17.57 3.35
N ARG A 162 -13.91 -18.11 2.27
CA ARG A 162 -13.36 -18.04 0.89
C ARG A 162 -13.09 -16.62 0.42
N LYS A 163 -13.99 -15.69 0.76
CA LYS A 163 -13.87 -14.28 0.38
C LYS A 163 -12.64 -13.62 0.99
N TYR A 164 -12.40 -13.81 2.29
CA TYR A 164 -11.25 -13.23 2.98
C TYR A 164 -9.93 -13.93 2.62
N THR A 165 -9.93 -15.25 2.46
CA THR A 165 -8.72 -15.97 2.00
C THR A 165 -8.32 -15.53 0.59
N PHE A 166 -9.28 -15.37 -0.33
CA PHE A 166 -9.00 -14.84 -1.66
C PHE A 166 -8.54 -13.37 -1.60
N LEU A 167 -9.22 -12.52 -0.81
CA LEU A 167 -8.86 -11.12 -0.59
C LEU A 167 -7.40 -10.96 -0.14
N ILE A 168 -6.97 -11.71 0.89
CA ILE A 168 -5.60 -11.64 1.41
C ILE A 168 -4.61 -12.08 0.33
N ALA A 169 -4.88 -13.20 -0.34
CA ALA A 169 -4.00 -13.75 -1.37
C ALA A 169 -3.83 -12.77 -2.55
N ILE A 170 -4.93 -12.21 -3.08
CA ILE A 170 -4.86 -11.26 -4.18
C ILE A 170 -4.20 -9.94 -3.74
N THR A 171 -4.38 -9.50 -2.50
CA THR A 171 -3.72 -8.29 -1.98
C THR A 171 -2.20 -8.46 -2.00
N ILE A 172 -1.69 -9.61 -1.54
CA ILE A 172 -0.26 -9.93 -1.61
C ILE A 172 0.21 -9.90 -3.07
N SER A 173 -0.49 -10.55 -3.99
CA SER A 173 -0.13 -10.55 -5.41
C SER A 173 -0.11 -9.12 -6.00
N VAL A 174 -1.10 -8.30 -5.68
CA VAL A 174 -1.16 -6.90 -6.11
C VAL A 174 0.05 -6.12 -5.60
N VAL A 175 0.35 -6.17 -4.30
CA VAL A 175 1.51 -5.44 -3.75
C VAL A 175 2.82 -5.94 -4.38
N TYR A 176 2.95 -7.25 -4.62
CA TYR A 176 4.11 -7.82 -5.30
C TYR A 176 4.28 -7.23 -6.70
N VAL A 177 3.21 -7.23 -7.51
CA VAL A 177 3.23 -6.64 -8.85
C VAL A 177 3.60 -5.15 -8.79
N LEU A 178 3.06 -4.39 -7.83
CA LEU A 178 3.40 -2.97 -7.67
C LEU A 178 4.87 -2.75 -7.29
N MET A 179 5.46 -3.65 -6.49
CA MET A 179 6.89 -3.62 -6.16
C MET A 179 7.74 -3.87 -7.41
N ILE A 180 7.43 -4.91 -8.19
CA ILE A 180 8.15 -5.22 -9.43
C ILE A 180 8.02 -4.08 -10.46
N LEU A 181 6.83 -3.50 -10.61
CA LEU A 181 6.63 -2.35 -11.50
C LEU A 181 7.44 -1.12 -11.06
N GLY A 182 7.59 -0.90 -9.74
CA GLY A 182 8.47 0.12 -9.19
C GLY A 182 9.93 -0.11 -9.61
N LYS A 183 10.44 -1.32 -9.35
CA LYS A 183 11.79 -1.74 -9.74
C LYS A 183 12.09 -1.54 -11.22
N VAL A 184 11.18 -2.01 -12.08
CA VAL A 184 11.34 -1.89 -13.54
C VAL A 184 11.35 -0.43 -14.00
N LYS A 185 10.53 0.43 -13.37
CA LYS A 185 10.52 1.86 -13.68
C LYS A 185 11.85 2.51 -13.28
N ASN A 186 12.35 2.22 -12.07
CA ASN A 186 13.59 2.78 -11.58
C ASN A 186 14.80 2.33 -12.42
N ALA A 187 14.83 1.05 -12.82
CA ALA A 187 15.88 0.51 -13.67
C ALA A 187 15.92 1.10 -15.10
N LYS A 188 14.79 1.62 -15.61
CA LYS A 188 14.73 2.28 -16.93
C LYS A 188 15.14 3.75 -16.90
N ASN A 189 15.07 4.37 -15.72
CA ASN A 189 15.40 5.79 -15.53
C ASN A 189 16.87 5.99 -15.11
N ASN A 190 17.61 4.90 -14.89
CA ASN A 190 19.06 4.84 -14.67
C ASN A 190 19.78 4.38 -15.94
#